data_AF-A0A7L5XXS5-F1
#
_entry.id   AF-A0A7L5XXS5-F1
#
_cell.length_a   1.000
_cell.length_b   1.000
_cell.length_c   1.000
_cell.angle_alpha   90.00
_cell.angle_beta   90.00
_cell.angle_gamma   90.00
#
_symmetry.space_group_name_H-M   'P 1'
#
loop_
_entity.id
_entity.type
_entity.pdbx_description
1 polymer ?
#
loop_
_entity_poly.entity_id
_entity_poly.type
_entity_poly.pdbx_seq_one_letter_code
_entity_poly.pdbx_strand_id
1 'polypeptide(L)'
;MSDDSVIVAAPVAPIEINRPEKPNRGFSKRTTLLNMAAGWIAIAVSMALGHEMATLIVPLMVMLILSLAGVYQGVGHLDLRALSAVGAHVTTQPQKEEGDA
;
A
#
# COMPACT_ATOMS: atom_id res chain seq x y z
N MET A 1 -41.12 -44.21 -10.37
CA MET A 1 -40.25 -43.58 -11.40
C MET A 1 -39.64 -42.38 -10.73
N SER A 2 -38.46 -42.56 -10.14
CA SER A 2 -37.72 -41.52 -9.42
C SER A 2 -36.50 -41.18 -10.27
N ASP A 3 -36.44 -39.94 -10.74
CA ASP A 3 -35.33 -39.40 -11.49
C ASP A 3 -34.21 -38.99 -10.52
N ASP A 4 -33.27 -39.90 -10.27
CA ASP A 4 -32.01 -39.58 -9.60
C ASP A 4 -31.03 -38.97 -10.62
N SER A 5 -31.25 -37.71 -10.96
CA SER A 5 -30.28 -36.93 -11.74
C SER A 5 -29.15 -36.47 -10.82
N VAL A 6 -28.09 -37.27 -10.73
CA VAL A 6 -26.82 -36.90 -10.09
C VAL A 6 -26.20 -35.74 -10.86
N ILE A 7 -26.31 -34.53 -10.31
CA ILE A 7 -25.59 -33.35 -10.81
C ILE A 7 -24.12 -33.54 -10.47
N VAL A 8 -23.35 -34.07 -11.42
CA VAL A 8 -21.90 -34.13 -11.35
C VAL A 8 -21.39 -32.69 -11.46
N ALA A 9 -21.02 -32.11 -10.31
CA ALA A 9 -20.38 -30.81 -10.26
C ALA A 9 -19.09 -30.84 -11.11
N ALA A 10 -19.12 -30.13 -12.24
CA ALA A 10 -17.96 -30.00 -13.11
C ALA A 10 -16.77 -29.42 -12.30
N PRO A 11 -15.54 -29.93 -12.50
CA PRO A 11 -14.37 -29.39 -11.83
C PRO A 11 -14.18 -27.93 -12.23
N VAL A 12 -14.38 -27.02 -11.27
CA VAL A 12 -14.11 -25.59 -11.44
C VAL A 12 -12.63 -25.43 -11.78
N ALA A 13 -12.35 -24.97 -13.00
CA ALA A 13 -10.99 -24.69 -13.43
C ALA A 13 -10.32 -23.71 -12.45
N PRO A 14 -9.05 -23.92 -12.07
CA PRO A 14 -8.36 -22.99 -11.19
C PRO A 14 -8.28 -21.63 -11.87
N ILE A 15 -8.96 -20.64 -11.30
CA ILE A 15 -8.82 -19.25 -11.70
C ILE A 15 -7.36 -18.88 -11.41
N GLU A 16 -6.55 -18.70 -12.46
CA GLU A 16 -5.22 -18.12 -12.32
C GLU A 16 -5.38 -16.68 -11.82
N ILE A 17 -5.37 -16.53 -10.50
CA ILE A 17 -5.29 -15.22 -9.87
C ILE A 17 -3.91 -14.68 -10.24
N ASN A 18 -3.88 -13.85 -11.29
CA ASN A 18 -2.72 -13.04 -11.66
C ASN A 18 -2.42 -12.13 -10.46
N ARG A 19 -1.53 -12.62 -9.57
CA ARG A 19 -1.16 -11.88 -8.37
C ARG A 19 -0.35 -10.68 -8.85
N PRO A 20 -0.75 -9.45 -8.49
CA PRO A 20 0.01 -8.27 -8.91
C PRO A 20 1.46 -8.43 -8.45
N GLU A 21 2.37 -8.21 -9.39
CA GLU A 21 3.81 -8.36 -9.17
C GLU A 21 4.23 -7.52 -7.97
N LYS A 22 4.98 -8.14 -7.04
CA LYS A 22 5.30 -7.54 -5.76
C LYS A 22 6.01 -6.20 -5.99
N PRO A 23 5.48 -5.06 -5.51
CA PRO A 23 6.03 -3.76 -5.82
C PRO A 23 7.50 -3.70 -5.40
N ASN A 24 8.38 -3.42 -6.36
CA ASN A 24 9.82 -3.38 -6.16
C ASN A 24 10.18 -2.20 -5.24
N ARG A 25 10.38 -2.51 -3.96
CA ARG A 25 10.71 -1.54 -2.90
C ARG A 25 11.99 -0.75 -3.19
N GLY A 26 12.88 -1.26 -4.04
CA GLY A 26 14.14 -0.60 -4.40
C GLY A 26 13.95 0.62 -5.31
N PHE A 27 12.99 0.54 -6.26
CA PHE A 27 12.70 1.65 -7.17
C PHE A 27 12.09 2.83 -6.40
N SER A 28 11.10 2.56 -5.54
CA SER A 28 10.46 3.59 -4.72
C SER A 28 11.45 4.31 -3.80
N LYS A 29 12.37 3.58 -3.13
CA LYS A 29 13.41 4.18 -2.28
C LYS A 29 14.34 5.14 -3.04
N ARG A 30 14.82 4.73 -4.22
CA ARG A 30 15.72 5.55 -5.04
C ARG A 30 15.01 6.82 -5.52
N THR A 31 13.78 6.69 -5.99
CA THR A 31 12.97 7.83 -6.44
C THR A 31 12.69 8.81 -5.30
N THR A 32 12.40 8.32 -4.09
CA THR A 32 12.23 9.19 -2.91
C THR A 32 13.52 9.93 -2.57
N LEU A 33 14.66 9.24 -2.55
CA LEU A 33 15.98 9.85 -2.29
C LEU A 33 16.33 10.93 -3.34
N LEU A 34 16.08 10.67 -4.62
CA LEU A 34 16.32 11.63 -5.70
C LEU A 34 15.43 12.87 -5.56
N ASN A 35 14.14 12.70 -5.24
CA ASN A 35 13.24 13.84 -5.01
C ASN A 35 13.65 14.66 -3.79
N MET A 36 14.10 13.99 -2.72
CA MET A 36 14.57 14.66 -1.51
C MET A 36 15.85 15.47 -1.80
N ALA A 37 16.79 14.91 -2.55
CA ALA A 37 17.99 15.62 -3.00
C ALA A 37 17.64 16.82 -3.91
N ALA A 38 16.71 16.64 -4.85
CA ALA A 38 16.23 17.72 -5.72
C ALA A 38 15.59 18.86 -4.93
N GLY A 39 14.82 18.55 -3.88
CA GLY A 39 14.24 19.55 -2.98
C GLY A 39 15.31 20.39 -2.27
N TRP A 40 16.36 19.77 -1.76
CA TRP A 40 17.50 20.49 -1.15
C TRP A 40 18.26 21.37 -2.16
N ILE A 41 18.45 20.88 -3.38
CA ILE A 41 19.08 21.67 -4.45
C ILE A 41 18.20 22.87 -4.80
N ALA A 42 16.88 22.70 -4.93
CA ALA A 42 15.96 23.79 -5.21
C ALA A 42 16.00 24.87 -4.13
N ILE A 43 16.10 24.47 -2.84
CA ILE A 43 16.30 25.40 -1.72
C ILE A 43 17.60 26.18 -1.89
N ALA A 44 18.73 25.49 -2.13
CA ALA A 44 20.03 26.15 -2.30
C ALA A 44 20.06 27.12 -3.49
N VAL A 45 19.47 26.73 -4.62
CA VAL A 45 19.37 27.58 -5.82
C VAL A 45 18.46 28.79 -5.56
N SER A 46 17.34 28.61 -4.84
CA SER A 46 16.45 29.73 -4.51
C SER A 46 17.15 30.80 -3.66
N MET A 47 18.03 30.39 -2.73
CA MET A 47 18.83 31.32 -1.94
C MET A 47 19.85 32.07 -2.80
N ALA A 48 20.41 31.43 -3.81
CA ALA A 48 21.35 32.07 -4.75
C ALA A 48 20.66 33.08 -5.70
N LEU A 49 19.38 32.88 -6.02
CA LEU A 49 18.60 33.76 -6.89
C LEU A 49 18.05 35.00 -6.17
N GLY A 50 18.04 35.00 -4.84
CA GLY A 50 17.68 36.16 -4.03
C GLY A 50 16.63 35.86 -2.96
N HIS A 51 16.53 36.78 -2.00
CA HIS A 51 15.71 36.60 -0.80
C HIS A 51 14.21 36.40 -1.11
N GLU A 52 13.65 37.14 -2.07
CA GLU A 52 12.22 37.01 -2.42
C GLU A 52 11.88 35.61 -2.95
N MET A 53 12.73 35.04 -3.81
CA MET A 53 12.53 33.68 -4.31
C MET A 53 12.70 32.63 -3.21
N ALA A 54 13.66 32.83 -2.30
CA ALA A 54 13.85 31.94 -1.16
C ALA A 54 12.63 31.93 -0.23
N THR A 55 11.99 33.07 0.02
CA THR A 55 10.82 33.14 0.93
C THR A 55 9.61 32.32 0.44
N LEU A 56 9.46 32.13 -0.87
CA LEU A 56 8.38 31.33 -1.45
C LEU A 56 8.78 29.85 -1.64
N ILE A 57 9.99 29.60 -2.14
CA ILE A 57 10.42 28.25 -2.55
C ILE A 57 10.78 27.39 -1.33
N VAL A 58 11.46 27.97 -0.33
CA VAL A 58 11.90 27.23 0.86
C VAL A 58 10.72 26.54 1.60
N PRO A 59 9.63 27.23 1.98
CA PRO A 59 8.52 26.56 2.68
C PRO A 59 7.84 25.49 1.82
N LEU A 60 7.71 25.72 0.51
CA LEU A 60 7.16 24.75 -0.43
C LEU A 60 8.00 23.46 -0.49
N MET A 61 9.32 23.60 -0.65
CA MET A 61 10.24 22.46 -0.75
C MET A 61 10.38 21.73 0.60
N VAL A 62 10.37 22.44 1.72
CA VAL A 62 10.35 21.83 3.06
C VAL A 62 9.08 21.01 3.28
N MET A 63 7.91 21.53 2.89
CA MET A 63 6.65 20.78 2.97
C MET A 63 6.65 19.53 2.09
N LEU A 64 7.22 19.62 0.88
CA LEU A 64 7.40 18.46 0.00
C LEU A 64 8.31 17.40 0.63
N ILE A 65 9.44 17.81 1.22
CA ILE A 65 10.36 16.88 1.90
C ILE A 65 9.68 16.21 3.10
N LEU A 66 8.94 16.97 3.91
CA LEU A 66 8.19 16.43 5.04
C LEU A 66 7.10 15.46 4.61
N SER A 67 6.37 15.76 3.53
CA SER A 67 5.34 14.85 3.01
C SER A 67 5.96 13.56 2.47
N LEU A 68 7.10 13.64 1.76
CA LEU A 68 7.84 12.47 1.28
C LEU A 68 8.37 11.61 2.43
N ALA A 69 8.92 12.24 3.47
CA ALA A 69 9.38 11.55 4.68
C ALA A 69 8.22 10.89 5.42
N GLY A 70 7.11 11.61 5.58
CA GLY A 70 5.89 11.11 6.23
C GLY A 70 5.24 9.97 5.47
N VAL A 71 5.19 10.02 4.14
CA VAL A 71 4.68 8.90 3.31
C VAL A 71 5.63 7.71 3.39
N TYR A 72 6.94 7.93 3.33
CA TYR A 72 7.92 6.84 3.44
C TYR A 72 7.86 6.14 4.81
N GLN A 73 7.72 6.91 5.90
CA GLN A 73 7.54 6.37 7.25
C GLN A 73 6.14 5.75 7.43
N GLY A 74 5.10 6.40 6.93
CA GLY A 74 3.70 5.97 7.03
C GLY A 74 3.44 4.66 6.30
N VAL A 75 3.91 4.51 5.05
CA VAL A 75 3.76 3.27 4.27
C VAL A 75 4.69 2.17 4.79
N GLY A 76 5.82 2.53 5.41
CA GLY A 76 6.72 1.57 6.05
C GLY A 76 6.19 1.02 7.39
N HIS A 77 5.42 1.83 8.13
CA HIS A 77 4.95 1.50 9.49
C HIS A 77 3.47 1.05 9.54
N LEU A 78 2.63 1.51 8.62
CA LEU A 78 1.32 0.90 8.34
C LEU A 78 1.58 -0.42 7.62
N ASP A 79 2.02 -1.39 8.41
CA ASP A 79 2.28 -2.75 7.98
C ASP A 79 1.01 -3.28 7.33
N LEU A 80 1.05 -3.48 6.01
CA LEU A 80 0.03 -4.21 5.28
C LEU A 80 -0.24 -5.59 5.92
N ARG A 81 0.70 -6.12 6.73
CA ARG A 81 0.43 -7.31 7.57
C ARG A 81 -0.58 -7.04 8.67
N ALA A 82 -0.51 -5.90 9.36
CA ALA A 82 -1.49 -5.52 10.38
C ALA A 82 -2.89 -5.36 9.75
N LEU A 83 -2.98 -4.74 8.57
CA LEU A 83 -4.24 -4.64 7.83
C LEU A 83 -4.73 -6.00 7.30
N SER A 84 -3.83 -6.90 6.87
CA SER A 84 -4.22 -8.26 6.45
C SER A 84 -4.64 -9.17 7.61
N ALA A 85 -4.09 -8.96 8.82
CA ALA A 85 -4.46 -9.70 10.02
C ALA A 85 -5.87 -9.31 10.51
N VAL A 86 -6.29 -8.05 10.31
CA VAL A 86 -7.65 -7.60 10.61
C VAL A 86 -8.69 -8.24 9.68
N GLY A 87 -8.34 -8.52 8.41
CA GLY A 87 -9.23 -9.21 7.47
C GLY A 87 -9.39 -10.72 7.69
N ALA A 88 -8.40 -11.38 8.31
CA ALA A 88 -8.41 -12.83 8.53
C ALA A 88 -9.26 -13.28 9.74
N HIS A 89 -9.63 -12.36 10.64
CA HIS A 89 -10.31 -12.71 11.89
C HIS A 89 -11.85 -12.79 11.78
N VAL A 90 -12.41 -12.66 10.58
CA VAL A 90 -13.88 -12.62 10.36
C VAL A 90 -14.48 -13.98 9.97
N THR A 91 -13.69 -15.03 9.72
CA THR A 91 -14.24 -16.28 9.13
C THR A 91 -13.89 -17.56 9.88
N THR A 92 -14.03 -17.59 11.20
CA THR A 92 -14.15 -18.88 11.92
C THR A 92 -14.93 -18.75 13.23
N GLN A 93 -16.26 -18.66 13.14
CA GLN A 93 -17.12 -19.21 14.19
C GLN A 93 -17.54 -20.60 13.70
N PRO A 94 -17.11 -21.70 14.33
CA PRO A 94 -17.71 -22.99 14.08
C PRO A 94 -19.12 -22.94 14.67
N GLN A 95 -20.13 -23.03 13.81
CA GLN A 95 -21.51 -23.15 14.22
C GLN A 95 -21.66 -24.52 14.91
N LYS A 96 -21.47 -24.54 16.24
CA LYS A 96 -21.84 -25.68 17.07
C LYS A 96 -23.36 -25.59 17.24
N GLU A 97 -24.12 -26.11 16.28
CA GLU A 97 -25.52 -26.47 16.54
C GLU A 97 -25.53 -27.73 17.40
N GLU A 98 -25.50 -27.47 18.69
CA GLU A 98 -25.87 -28.36 19.76
C GLU A 98 -27.40 -28.39 19.80
N GLY A 99 -27.98 -29.48 19.27
CA GLY A 99 -29.41 -29.76 19.27
C GLY A 99 -29.63 -31.25 19.45
N ASP A 100 -29.44 -31.70 20.68
CA ASP A 100 -29.80 -33.02 21.21
C ASP A 100 -31.29 -33.03 21.62
N ALA A 101 -31.87 -34.23 21.66
CA ALA A 101 -33.24 -34.64 22.03
C ALA A 101 -34.29 -34.76 20.91
#